data_AF-A0A088GK38-F1
#
_entry.id   AF-A0A088GK38-F1
#
_cell.length_a   1.000
_cell.length_b   1.000
_cell.length_c   1.000
_cell.angle_alpha   90.00
_cell.angle_beta   90.00
_cell.angle_gamma   90.00
#
_symmetry.space_group_name_H-M   'P 1'
#
loop_
_entity.id
_entity.type
_entity.pdbx_description
1 polymer ?
#
loop_
_entity_poly.entity_id
_entity_poly.type
_entity_poly.pdbx_seq_one_letter_code
_entity_poly.pdbx_strand_id
1 'polypeptide(L)' 'MTMTVVRKNESLDDALRRFKRGVSKDGTLQEYRKREFYIKPSVNVS' A
#
# COMPACT_ATOMS: atom_id res chain seq x y z
N MET A 1 -0.74 -3.71 -7.04
CA MET A 1 0.59 -3.22 -7.49
C MET A 1 0.46 -1.83 -8.06
N THR A 2 0.81 -0.83 -7.28
CA THR A 2 0.68 0.58 -7.66
C THR A 2 1.91 1.09 -8.39
N MET A 3 1.81 1.31 -9.70
CA MET A 3 2.84 1.98 -10.49
C MET A 3 2.61 3.50 -10.48
N THR A 4 3.55 4.28 -9.95
CA THR A 4 3.48 5.75 -9.96
C THR A 4 4.46 6.32 -10.95
N VAL A 5 3.95 6.84 -12.07
CA VAL A 5 4.76 7.54 -13.09
C VAL A 5 4.80 9.03 -12.75
N VAL A 6 6.00 9.62 -12.80
CA VAL A 6 6.22 11.07 -12.64
C VAL A 6 5.73 11.79 -13.89
N ARG A 7 4.94 12.85 -13.71
CA ARG A 7 4.38 13.64 -14.82
C ARG A 7 5.38 14.72 -15.26
N LYS A 8 5.24 15.22 -16.49
CA LYS A 8 6.01 16.38 -16.94
C LYS A 8 5.68 17.60 -16.06
N ASN A 9 6.72 18.32 -15.64
CA ASN A 9 6.64 19.50 -14.75
C ASN A 9 6.05 19.22 -13.36
N GLU A 10 6.11 17.97 -12.89
CA GLU A 10 5.71 17.64 -11.52
C GLU A 10 6.89 17.80 -10.55
N SER A 11 6.61 18.38 -9.37
CA SER A 11 7.56 18.41 -8.27
C SER A 11 7.74 17.00 -7.66
N LEU A 12 8.95 16.73 -7.15
CA LEU A 12 9.25 15.48 -6.44
C LEU A 12 8.28 15.23 -5.27
N ASP A 13 7.92 16.28 -4.52
CA ASP A 13 7.03 16.17 -3.36
C ASP A 13 5.61 15.74 -3.75
N ASP A 14 5.11 16.24 -4.89
CA ASP A 14 3.78 15.88 -5.40
C ASP A 14 3.76 14.44 -5.90
N ALA A 15 4.81 14.03 -6.62
CA ALA A 15 4.96 12.65 -7.05
C ALA A 15 5.04 11.69 -5.84
N LEU A 16 5.79 12.07 -4.80
CA LEU A 16 5.93 11.31 -3.56
C LEU A 16 4.59 11.22 -2.80
N ARG A 17 3.80 12.30 -2.76
CA ARG A 17 2.48 12.32 -2.14
C ARG A 17 1.51 11.37 -2.86
N ARG A 18 1.51 11.34 -4.20
CA ARG A 18 0.71 10.40 -4.99
C ARG A 18 1.14 8.96 -4.76
N PHE A 19 2.45 8.71 -4.76
CA PHE A 19 3.00 7.39 -4.47
C PHE A 19 2.55 6.88 -3.10
N LYS A 20 2.73 7.68 -2.03
CA LYS A 20 2.31 7.33 -0.67
C LYS A 20 0.82 6.99 -0.61
N ARG A 21 -0.04 7.80 -1.24
CA ARG A 21 -1.49 7.55 -1.32
C ARG A 21 -1.80 6.25 -2.06
N GLY A 22 -1.10 5.98 -3.17
CA GLY A 22 -1.22 4.73 -3.92
C GLY A 22 -0.91 3.53 -3.04
N VAL A 23 0.26 3.51 -2.41
CA VAL A 23 0.72 2.41 -1.55
C VAL A 23 -0.25 2.16 -0.39
N SER A 24 -0.77 3.20 0.25
CA SER A 24 -1.77 3.06 1.31
C SER A 24 -3.08 2.45 0.82
N LYS A 25 -3.50 2.77 -0.42
CA LYS A 25 -4.74 2.24 -1.02
C LYS A 25 -4.61 0.79 -1.48
N ASP A 26 -3.44 0.38 -1.96
CA ASP A 26 -3.18 -1.00 -2.43
C ASP A 26 -3.33 -2.03 -1.30
N GLY A 27 -3.22 -1.60 -0.03
CA GLY A 27 -3.40 -2.48 1.13
C GLY A 27 -2.26 -3.48 1.34
N THR A 28 -1.31 -3.57 0.41
CA THR A 28 -0.18 -4.51 0.40
C THR A 28 0.60 -4.52 1.71
N LEU A 29 0.85 -3.35 2.32
CA LEU A 29 1.54 -3.25 3.61
C LEU A 29 0.69 -3.77 4.78
N GLN A 30 -0.63 -3.59 4.74
CA GLN A 30 -1.52 -4.16 5.76
C GLN A 30 -1.59 -5.68 5.61
N GLU A 31 -1.68 -6.18 4.38
CA GLU A 31 -1.74 -7.62 4.11
C GLU A 31 -0.43 -8.31 4.49
N TYR A 32 0.72 -7.70 4.18
CA TYR A 32 2.03 -8.17 4.63
C TYR A 32 2.07 -8.31 6.15
N ARG A 33 1.67 -7.27 6.90
CA ARG A 33 1.63 -7.30 8.38
C ARG A 33 0.70 -8.38 8.92
N LYS A 34 -0.46 -8.59 8.29
CA LYS A 34 -1.39 -9.67 8.70
C LYS A 34 -0.81 -11.07 8.48
N ARG A 35 0.15 -11.22 7.57
CA ARG A 35 0.82 -12.48 7.23
C ARG A 35 2.14 -12.68 7.97
N GLU A 36 2.58 -11.73 8.81
CA GLU A 36 3.79 -11.91 9.63
C GLU A 36 3.64 -13.06 10.63
N PHE A 37 2.41 -13.39 11.01
CA PHE A 37 2.09 -14.50 11.90
C PHE A 37 1.02 -15.39 11.26
N TYR A 38 1.10 -16.70 11.52
CA TYR A 38 0.03 -17.61 11.15
C TYR A 38 -1.20 -17.32 12.03
N ILE A 39 -2.33 -17.01 11.38
CA ILE A 39 -3.62 -16.82 12.05
C ILE A 39 -4.47 -18.05 11.78
N LYS A 40 -4.90 -18.74 12.84
CA LYS A 40 -5.79 -19.90 12.72
C LYS A 40 -7.14 -19.45 12.12
N PRO A 41 -7.75 -20.22 11.19
CA PRO A 41 -8.98 -19.81 10.50
C PRO A 41 -10.15 -19.46 11.44
N SER A 42 -10.20 -20.08 12.62
CA SER A 42 -11.23 -19.82 13.64
C SER A 42 -11.15 -18.42 14.28
N VAL A 43 -10.02 -17.72 14.15
CA VAL A 43 -9.82 -16.37 14.69
C VAL A 43 -10.27 -15.30 13.68
N ASN A 44 -10.37 -15.66 12.40
CA ASN A 44 -10.62 -14.72 11.31
C ASN A 44 -12.11 -14.59 10.91
N VAL A 45 -13.02 -14.98 11.82
CA VAL A 45 -14.48 -14.84 11.62
C VAL A 45 -14.90 -13.47 12.13
N SER A 46 -15.19 -12.55 11.22
CA SER A 46 -15.81 -11.25 11.46
C SER A 46 -16.94 -11.07 10.46
#